data_AF-A0A7Y5FKV2-F1
#
_entry.id   AF-A0A7Y5FKV2-F1
#
_cell.length_a   1.000
_cell.length_b   1.000
_cell.length_c   1.000
_cell.angle_alpha   90.00
_cell.angle_beta   90.00
_cell.angle_gamma   90.00
#
_symmetry.space_group_name_H-M   'P 1'
#
loop_
_entity.id
_entity.type
_entity.pdbx_description
1 polymer ?
#
loop_
_entity_poly.entity_id
_entity_poly.type
_entity_poly.pdbx_seq_one_letter_code
_entity_poly.pdbx_strand_id
1 'polypeptide(L)'
;MKCKFPVLILLGAVLLWAQTALSQYAGGSGDGYGAWRSDDVVYDGTEPEVTGDELPDIVRHLTINNPAGVTLSKNFVLNGTLSILNGDFNLNGFVVTFGENATLVETPGNIVIGGGGAIQVTRALNDLTQGQNVGNLGLKITTPVPLGVTTIARGNVPQVINPDKISGRRFFDVIPTNNQDLNATVDFRYDASELDGTPEADLTLFISHDATAALAQNLKGGAQILVDPTWEFLGGTVNSTSKTISKGGVGGFSRLTIVRSFVLFGDEYVRIEGNKFSAGDIHSNGSILFEKGEPGKHSGNLTAVNDIAIFKSNVIEGNVYAGGRLYVASHASVTGKTEDKAAVANLGLPTPVFTAPKTGKVYVPKKGALNLPPGAYGKIEIDKRGTLQLSAGDYFVNELEADDGAVLAIDVAGGPVNINVVSKLEIDEKVEVSITPGGHLSSNQVTFTTLQRKELEIGEESLFMGWLIAPHAKVQFEEDCGFKGAVVAKAISLEEGVIFVPHSFVPALPRPRFATEEEAVESATAVSSYELAQNYPNPFNPSTTIRFSMPEAGAVQLSIYNIRGQEVRRLVSGELAGGRHAFTWDGRDDHGQLVPSGIYFYRLRVNGFEQTRKMSFLK
;
A
#
# COMPACT_ATOMS: atom_id res chain seq x y z
N MET A 1 -67.01 26.75 24.74
CA MET A 1 -67.01 26.89 23.26
C MET A 1 -65.63 26.52 22.75
N LYS A 2 -65.54 25.39 22.03
CA LYS A 2 -64.34 24.97 21.29
C LYS A 2 -64.24 25.82 20.02
N CYS A 3 -63.04 26.29 19.68
CA CYS A 3 -62.80 27.11 18.49
C CYS A 3 -61.88 26.35 17.50
N LYS A 4 -62.43 26.13 16.30
CA LYS A 4 -61.86 26.22 14.94
C LYS A 4 -60.53 25.51 14.58
N PHE A 5 -60.70 24.52 13.68
CA PHE A 5 -59.82 24.03 12.60
C PHE A 5 -59.51 25.12 11.53
N PRO A 6 -58.69 24.93 10.43
CA PRO A 6 -57.87 23.77 9.93
C PRO A 6 -56.53 24.10 9.16
N VAL A 7 -55.90 23.05 8.56
CA VAL A 7 -55.03 22.96 7.32
C VAL A 7 -53.51 23.27 7.42
N LEU A 8 -52.60 22.25 7.39
CA LEU A 8 -51.83 21.59 6.28
C LEU A 8 -50.54 22.39 5.87
N ILE A 9 -49.29 21.88 5.84
CA ILE A 9 -48.63 20.93 4.90
C ILE A 9 -47.23 20.48 5.43
N LEU A 10 -46.82 19.25 5.04
CA LEU A 10 -45.54 18.51 5.16
C LEU A 10 -44.20 19.30 5.09
N LEU A 11 -43.14 18.88 5.81
CA LEU A 11 -42.13 17.86 5.40
C LEU A 11 -40.94 17.79 6.39
N GLY A 12 -40.54 16.57 6.77
CA GLY A 12 -39.12 16.18 6.95
C GLY A 12 -38.41 16.42 8.30
N ALA A 13 -38.49 15.46 9.22
CA ALA A 13 -37.38 15.14 10.14
C ALA A 13 -37.56 13.71 10.68
N VAL A 14 -36.71 12.79 10.21
CA VAL A 14 -36.52 11.47 10.82
C VAL A 14 -35.57 11.66 12.00
N LEU A 15 -36.09 11.49 13.22
CA LEU A 15 -35.28 11.34 14.42
C LEU A 15 -35.82 10.15 15.24
N LEU A 16 -34.93 9.17 15.38
CA LEU A 16 -34.65 8.40 16.59
C LEU A 16 -35.83 7.81 17.38
N TRP A 17 -36.02 6.49 17.26
CA TRP A 17 -36.57 5.67 18.33
C TRP A 17 -35.70 4.43 18.53
N ALA A 18 -35.07 4.36 19.69
CA ALA A 18 -34.68 3.11 20.31
C ALA A 18 -35.96 2.39 20.75
N GLN A 19 -36.13 1.13 20.35
CA GLN A 19 -37.01 0.20 21.04
C GLN A 19 -36.26 -1.13 21.21
N THR A 20 -35.96 -1.39 22.48
CA THR A 20 -35.81 -2.71 23.06
C THR A 20 -36.88 -3.67 22.53
N ALA A 21 -36.45 -4.80 21.97
CA ALA A 21 -37.29 -5.99 21.84
C ALA A 21 -36.52 -7.16 22.46
N LEU A 22 -37.26 -7.95 23.24
CA LEU A 22 -36.81 -8.89 24.25
C LEU A 22 -35.87 -9.98 23.73
N SER A 23 -34.90 -10.32 24.58
CA SER A 23 -34.30 -11.64 24.64
C SER A 23 -35.36 -12.66 25.10
N GLN A 24 -35.50 -13.75 24.35
CA GLN A 24 -35.94 -15.06 24.82
C GLN A 24 -35.94 -16.03 23.62
N TYR A 25 -34.86 -16.81 23.48
CA TYR A 25 -34.94 -18.27 23.38
C TYR A 25 -33.52 -18.87 23.37
N ALA A 26 -32.98 -19.10 24.57
CA ALA A 26 -32.10 -20.23 24.81
C ALA A 26 -32.95 -21.24 25.58
N GLY A 27 -33.28 -22.37 24.96
CA GLY A 27 -34.15 -23.37 25.55
C GLY A 27 -34.57 -24.43 24.55
N GLY A 28 -33.85 -25.54 24.52
CA GLY A 28 -34.27 -26.72 23.78
C GLY A 28 -35.47 -27.42 24.43
N SER A 29 -36.39 -27.88 23.58
CA SER A 29 -37.22 -29.07 23.78
C SER A 29 -37.65 -29.56 22.40
N GLY A 30 -37.54 -30.87 22.18
CA GLY A 30 -37.61 -31.48 20.87
C GLY A 30 -39.01 -31.84 20.41
N ASP A 31 -39.26 -31.55 19.15
CA ASP A 31 -40.44 -31.97 18.41
C ASP A 31 -39.98 -32.30 16.99
N GLY A 32 -39.79 -33.59 16.72
CA GLY A 32 -39.36 -34.06 15.40
C GLY A 32 -40.45 -33.86 14.36
N TYR A 33 -40.22 -32.99 13.37
CA TYR A 33 -40.69 -33.11 11.98
C TYR A 33 -39.80 -32.23 11.09
N GLY A 34 -39.22 -32.84 10.05
CA GLY A 34 -38.21 -32.22 9.20
C GLY A 34 -38.72 -31.03 8.38
N ALA A 35 -38.05 -29.88 8.56
CA ALA A 35 -37.96 -28.80 7.61
C ALA A 35 -36.63 -28.07 7.84
N TRP A 36 -35.89 -27.82 6.76
CA TRP A 36 -34.60 -27.12 6.72
C TRP A 36 -34.72 -25.68 7.25
N ARG A 37 -34.70 -25.48 8.57
CA ARG A 37 -34.61 -24.15 9.17
C ARG A 37 -33.16 -23.71 9.18
N SER A 38 -32.83 -22.82 8.25
CA SER A 38 -31.64 -21.98 8.33
C SER A 38 -31.96 -20.84 9.31
N ASP A 39 -31.53 -20.95 10.56
CA ASP A 39 -31.80 -19.95 11.59
C ASP A 39 -30.83 -18.75 11.46
N ASP A 40 -31.29 -17.58 11.90
CA ASP A 40 -30.47 -16.38 12.05
C ASP A 40 -29.83 -16.43 13.44
N VAL A 41 -28.50 -16.41 13.48
CA VAL A 41 -27.71 -16.54 14.70
C VAL A 41 -27.02 -15.22 15.01
N VAL A 42 -27.10 -14.78 16.27
CA VAL A 42 -26.48 -13.54 16.74
C VAL A 42 -25.70 -13.86 18.02
N TYR A 43 -24.44 -13.42 18.04
CA TYR A 43 -23.61 -13.40 19.24
C TYR A 43 -23.40 -11.94 19.65
N ASP A 44 -24.06 -11.50 20.72
CA ASP A 44 -24.10 -10.11 21.22
C ASP A 44 -23.71 -9.99 22.71
N GLY A 45 -23.07 -11.02 23.26
CA GLY A 45 -22.51 -11.01 24.60
C GLY A 45 -21.37 -10.00 24.78
N THR A 46 -20.79 -9.99 25.98
CA THR A 46 -19.66 -9.08 26.33
C THR A 46 -18.40 -9.82 26.77
N GLU A 47 -18.47 -11.15 26.89
CA GLU A 47 -17.37 -12.04 27.26
C GLU A 47 -16.98 -12.90 26.05
N PRO A 48 -15.75 -13.43 25.97
CA PRO A 48 -15.34 -14.28 24.85
C PRO A 48 -16.25 -15.50 24.73
N GLU A 49 -16.77 -15.75 23.54
CA GLU A 49 -17.70 -16.85 23.27
C GLU A 49 -17.11 -17.88 22.30
N VAL A 50 -17.52 -19.14 22.48
CA VAL A 50 -17.26 -20.23 21.53
C VAL A 50 -18.62 -20.67 20.98
N THR A 51 -18.73 -20.75 19.66
CA THR A 51 -19.99 -21.09 18.98
C THR A 51 -20.67 -22.36 19.49
N GLY A 52 -19.88 -23.36 19.88
CA GLY A 52 -20.34 -24.64 20.45
C GLY A 52 -21.17 -25.51 19.50
N ASP A 53 -21.72 -26.58 20.06
CA ASP A 53 -22.60 -27.51 19.34
C ASP A 53 -23.97 -26.89 18.99
N GLU A 54 -24.31 -25.76 19.61
CA GLU A 54 -25.56 -25.03 19.38
C GLU A 54 -25.63 -24.34 18.01
N LEU A 55 -24.48 -24.08 17.38
CA LEU A 55 -24.44 -23.54 16.03
C LEU A 55 -25.04 -24.56 15.04
N PRO A 56 -26.04 -24.22 14.22
CA PRO A 56 -26.56 -25.13 13.20
C PRO A 56 -25.54 -25.44 12.09
N ASP A 57 -25.66 -26.60 11.45
CA ASP A 57 -24.79 -26.96 10.31
C ASP A 57 -25.07 -26.10 9.06
N ILE A 58 -26.28 -25.52 8.96
CA ILE A 58 -26.69 -24.57 7.92
C ILE A 58 -27.28 -23.34 8.60
N VAL A 59 -26.63 -22.20 8.41
CA VAL A 59 -27.03 -20.90 9.00
C VAL A 59 -27.47 -19.97 7.87
N ARG A 60 -28.53 -19.17 8.12
CA ARG A 60 -28.96 -18.16 7.16
C ARG A 60 -28.14 -16.89 7.33
N HIS A 61 -28.32 -16.18 8.44
CA HIS A 61 -27.51 -15.02 8.79
C HIS A 61 -26.72 -15.29 10.08
N LEU A 62 -25.44 -14.92 10.13
CA LEU A 62 -24.63 -14.96 11.34
C LEU A 62 -24.13 -13.54 11.64
N THR A 63 -24.44 -13.02 12.83
CA THR A 63 -23.98 -11.70 13.27
C THR A 63 -23.07 -11.82 14.50
N ILE A 64 -21.86 -11.30 14.37
CA ILE A 64 -20.89 -11.14 15.46
C ILE A 64 -20.96 -9.67 15.91
N ASN A 65 -21.52 -9.46 17.09
CA ASN A 65 -21.65 -8.16 17.75
C ASN A 65 -21.21 -8.26 19.23
N ASN A 66 -20.22 -9.12 19.49
CA ASN A 66 -19.65 -9.33 20.81
C ASN A 66 -18.23 -8.74 20.82
N PRO A 67 -17.98 -7.62 21.53
CA PRO A 67 -16.69 -6.93 21.52
C PRO A 67 -15.52 -7.78 22.04
N ALA A 68 -15.79 -8.84 22.81
CA ALA A 68 -14.76 -9.78 23.27
C ALA A 68 -14.39 -10.84 22.22
N GLY A 69 -15.10 -10.86 21.09
CA GLY A 69 -14.89 -11.77 19.96
C GLY A 69 -15.60 -13.12 20.12
N VAL A 70 -15.73 -13.82 19.00
CA VAL A 70 -16.39 -15.13 18.92
C VAL A 70 -15.48 -16.12 18.22
N THR A 71 -15.36 -17.32 18.79
CA THR A 71 -14.51 -18.40 18.28
C THR A 71 -15.36 -19.53 17.69
N LEU A 72 -15.09 -19.86 16.43
CA LEU A 72 -15.74 -20.96 15.73
C LEU A 72 -15.29 -22.32 16.28
N SER A 73 -16.19 -23.30 16.34
CA SER A 73 -15.95 -24.61 16.95
C SER A 73 -16.21 -25.79 16.01
N LYS A 74 -16.82 -25.54 14.83
CA LYS A 74 -17.05 -26.52 13.77
C LYS A 74 -17.25 -25.85 12.42
N ASN A 75 -17.17 -26.66 11.36
CA ASN A 75 -17.53 -26.22 10.00
C ASN A 75 -19.04 -26.06 9.88
N PHE A 76 -19.49 -25.10 9.06
CA PHE A 76 -20.90 -24.95 8.72
C PHE A 76 -21.08 -24.30 7.35
N VAL A 77 -22.31 -24.35 6.82
CA VAL A 77 -22.71 -23.68 5.57
C VAL A 77 -23.47 -22.40 5.90
N LEU A 78 -23.11 -21.30 5.26
CA LEU A 78 -23.82 -20.03 5.37
C LEU A 78 -24.50 -19.69 4.04
N ASN A 79 -25.81 -19.44 4.06
CA ASN A 79 -26.57 -19.10 2.84
C ASN A 79 -26.86 -17.61 2.65
N GLY A 80 -26.80 -16.82 3.72
CA GLY A 80 -27.03 -15.37 3.73
C GLY A 80 -25.77 -14.60 4.10
N THR A 81 -25.82 -13.79 5.16
CA THR A 81 -24.75 -12.82 5.46
C THR A 81 -24.03 -13.16 6.75
N LEU A 82 -22.70 -13.11 6.71
CA LEU A 82 -21.83 -13.10 7.88
C LEU A 82 -21.47 -11.64 8.16
N SER A 83 -22.00 -11.10 9.24
CA SER A 83 -21.80 -9.71 9.65
C SER A 83 -20.89 -9.66 10.86
N ILE A 84 -19.71 -9.07 10.73
CA ILE A 84 -18.77 -8.81 11.82
C ILE A 84 -18.84 -7.32 12.14
N LEU A 85 -19.60 -7.00 13.18
CA LEU A 85 -19.98 -5.64 13.52
C LEU A 85 -19.15 -5.08 14.67
N ASN A 86 -18.92 -5.90 15.70
CA ASN A 86 -18.20 -5.52 16.91
C ASN A 86 -17.54 -6.77 17.52
N GLY A 87 -16.21 -6.77 17.59
CA GLY A 87 -15.35 -7.90 17.94
C GLY A 87 -15.04 -8.84 16.77
N ASP A 88 -13.88 -9.46 16.84
CA ASP A 88 -13.36 -10.33 15.78
C ASP A 88 -14.06 -11.70 15.76
N PHE A 89 -14.12 -12.30 14.56
CA PHE A 89 -14.59 -13.68 14.38
C PHE A 89 -13.40 -14.61 14.10
N ASN A 90 -13.05 -15.44 15.07
CA ASN A 90 -11.94 -16.36 14.97
C ASN A 90 -12.37 -17.70 14.37
N LEU A 91 -11.89 -18.02 13.17
CA LEU A 91 -12.19 -19.27 12.47
C LEU A 91 -11.66 -20.53 13.17
N ASN A 92 -10.61 -20.40 14.00
CA ASN A 92 -10.10 -21.48 14.85
C ASN A 92 -9.85 -22.83 14.13
N GLY A 93 -9.33 -22.78 12.90
CA GLY A 93 -9.08 -23.98 12.11
C GLY A 93 -10.27 -24.51 11.30
N PHE A 94 -11.44 -23.87 11.41
CA PHE A 94 -12.68 -24.34 10.77
C PHE A 94 -13.02 -23.55 9.50
N VAL A 95 -13.88 -24.15 8.69
CA VAL A 95 -14.28 -23.64 7.38
C VAL A 95 -15.73 -23.19 7.40
N VAL A 96 -15.96 -21.96 6.94
CA VAL A 96 -17.31 -21.47 6.63
C VAL A 96 -17.52 -21.58 5.12
N THR A 97 -18.46 -22.42 4.70
CA THR A 97 -18.78 -22.59 3.28
C THR A 97 -19.93 -21.69 2.89
N PHE A 98 -19.65 -20.70 2.05
CA PHE A 98 -20.64 -19.77 1.54
C PHE A 98 -21.46 -20.41 0.42
N GLY A 99 -22.77 -20.32 0.54
CA GLY A 99 -23.71 -20.60 -0.53
C GLY A 99 -23.60 -19.59 -1.68
N GLU A 100 -24.37 -19.84 -2.74
CA GLU A 100 -24.32 -19.09 -4.00
C GLU A 100 -24.57 -17.57 -3.84
N ASN A 101 -25.34 -17.16 -2.83
CA ASN A 101 -25.65 -15.75 -2.60
C ASN A 101 -25.08 -15.22 -1.28
N ALA A 102 -24.29 -16.02 -0.57
CA ALA A 102 -23.77 -15.62 0.71
C ALA A 102 -22.71 -14.52 0.59
N THR A 103 -22.65 -13.65 1.61
CA THR A 103 -21.77 -12.48 1.65
C THR A 103 -21.14 -12.26 3.02
N LEU A 104 -19.95 -11.68 3.03
CA LEU A 104 -19.25 -11.20 4.22
C LEU A 104 -19.43 -9.69 4.36
N VAL A 105 -19.63 -9.19 5.57
CA VAL A 105 -19.61 -7.75 5.90
C VAL A 105 -18.72 -7.58 7.13
N GLU A 106 -17.67 -6.77 7.00
CA GLU A 106 -16.73 -6.43 8.09
C GLU A 106 -16.78 -4.93 8.35
N THR A 107 -16.82 -4.53 9.62
CA THR A 107 -16.59 -3.15 10.03
C THR A 107 -15.08 -2.93 10.27
N PRO A 108 -14.53 -1.73 10.03
CA PRO A 108 -13.10 -1.48 10.21
C PRO A 108 -12.61 -1.87 11.60
N GLY A 109 -11.58 -2.71 11.67
CA GLY A 109 -11.04 -3.24 12.94
C GLY A 109 -11.84 -4.36 13.60
N ASN A 110 -12.94 -4.85 13.00
CA ASN A 110 -13.64 -6.06 13.43
C ASN A 110 -13.72 -7.02 12.25
N ILE A 111 -12.81 -8.00 12.24
CA ILE A 111 -12.52 -8.79 11.05
C ILE A 111 -12.59 -10.30 11.34
N VAL A 112 -12.60 -11.07 10.26
CA VAL A 112 -12.32 -12.50 10.32
C VAL A 112 -10.84 -12.68 10.67
N ILE A 113 -10.57 -13.44 11.72
CA ILE A 113 -9.22 -13.82 12.16
C ILE A 113 -9.14 -15.34 12.34
N GLY A 114 -8.00 -15.83 12.83
CA GLY A 114 -7.85 -17.22 13.23
C GLY A 114 -7.11 -18.06 12.20
N GLY A 115 -6.15 -18.84 12.68
CA GLY A 115 -5.32 -19.67 11.81
C GLY A 115 -5.93 -21.04 11.49
N GLY A 116 -5.54 -21.62 10.34
CA GLY A 116 -5.88 -22.98 9.92
C GLY A 116 -7.28 -23.17 9.33
N GLY A 117 -8.13 -22.13 9.32
CA GLY A 117 -9.48 -22.13 8.76
C GLY A 117 -9.62 -21.20 7.55
N ALA A 118 -10.78 -21.21 6.90
CA ALA A 118 -11.07 -20.34 5.77
C ALA A 118 -12.56 -20.03 5.60
N ILE A 119 -12.85 -18.91 4.94
CA ILE A 119 -14.17 -18.68 4.32
C ILE A 119 -14.04 -19.03 2.84
N GLN A 120 -14.84 -19.99 2.37
CA GLN A 120 -14.74 -20.48 0.99
C GLN A 120 -16.06 -20.37 0.24
N VAL A 121 -15.98 -20.15 -1.06
CA VAL A 121 -17.14 -20.07 -1.97
C VAL A 121 -16.77 -20.65 -3.33
N THR A 122 -17.70 -21.40 -3.94
CA THR A 122 -17.51 -21.97 -5.28
C THR A 122 -18.64 -21.54 -6.19
N ARG A 123 -18.31 -20.90 -7.33
CA ARG A 123 -19.30 -20.37 -8.29
C ARG A 123 -18.77 -20.48 -9.72
N ALA A 124 -19.69 -20.46 -10.68
CA ALA A 124 -19.34 -20.25 -12.09
C ALA A 124 -19.08 -18.75 -12.33
N LEU A 125 -17.87 -18.40 -12.75
CA LEU A 125 -17.41 -17.03 -13.00
C LEU A 125 -17.08 -16.87 -14.48
N ASN A 126 -18.12 -16.65 -15.30
CA ASN A 126 -18.00 -16.64 -16.76
C ASN A 126 -17.98 -15.22 -17.37
N ASP A 127 -18.43 -14.20 -16.63
CA ASP A 127 -18.31 -12.78 -17.03
C ASP A 127 -17.76 -11.98 -15.85
N LEU A 128 -16.50 -11.55 -15.99
CA LEU A 128 -15.78 -10.73 -15.01
C LEU A 128 -15.30 -9.42 -15.64
N THR A 129 -15.92 -8.98 -16.73
CA THR A 129 -15.48 -7.77 -17.46
C THR A 129 -15.64 -6.48 -16.65
N GLN A 130 -16.62 -6.42 -15.74
CA GLN A 130 -16.81 -5.32 -14.77
C GLN A 130 -16.15 -5.59 -13.41
N GLY A 131 -15.59 -6.78 -13.25
CA GLY A 131 -14.97 -7.29 -12.04
C GLY A 131 -15.96 -7.68 -10.94
N GLN A 132 -15.62 -8.72 -10.19
CA GLN A 132 -16.47 -9.26 -9.13
C GLN A 132 -15.69 -9.55 -7.85
N ASN A 133 -16.21 -9.09 -6.71
CA ASN A 133 -15.75 -9.50 -5.38
C ASN A 133 -16.67 -10.61 -4.87
N VAL A 134 -16.34 -11.85 -5.22
CA VAL A 134 -17.19 -13.02 -4.95
C VAL A 134 -17.35 -13.22 -3.44
N GLY A 135 -18.59 -13.32 -2.97
CA GLY A 135 -18.90 -13.43 -1.54
C GLY A 135 -18.51 -12.22 -0.70
N ASN A 136 -18.10 -11.10 -1.32
CA ASN A 136 -17.48 -9.96 -0.66
C ASN A 136 -16.27 -10.34 0.23
N LEU A 137 -15.51 -11.36 -0.15
CA LEU A 137 -14.39 -11.87 0.65
C LEU A 137 -13.21 -10.88 0.71
N GLY A 138 -13.17 -9.90 -0.19
CA GLY A 138 -12.13 -8.87 -0.23
C GLY A 138 -11.14 -9.02 -1.38
N LEU A 139 -11.42 -9.90 -2.35
CA LEU A 139 -10.67 -10.01 -3.59
C LEU A 139 -11.60 -9.75 -4.76
N LYS A 140 -11.42 -8.61 -5.43
CA LYS A 140 -12.11 -8.33 -6.70
C LYS A 140 -11.25 -8.81 -7.86
N ILE A 141 -11.81 -9.64 -8.73
CA ILE A 141 -11.15 -10.11 -9.95
C ILE A 141 -11.87 -9.54 -11.16
N THR A 142 -11.13 -8.90 -12.06
CA THR A 142 -11.61 -8.41 -13.36
C THR A 142 -10.82 -9.10 -14.46
N THR A 143 -11.48 -9.74 -15.42
CA THR A 143 -10.78 -10.40 -16.54
C THR A 143 -11.71 -10.53 -17.75
N PRO A 144 -11.18 -10.41 -18.99
CA PRO A 144 -11.92 -10.71 -20.20
C PRO A 144 -12.09 -12.23 -20.45
N VAL A 145 -11.37 -13.08 -19.72
CA VAL A 145 -11.36 -14.54 -19.90
C VAL A 145 -12.26 -15.21 -18.85
N PRO A 146 -13.24 -16.04 -19.26
CA PRO A 146 -14.04 -16.83 -18.32
C PRO A 146 -13.17 -17.74 -17.47
N LEU A 147 -13.36 -17.72 -16.15
CA LEU A 147 -12.65 -18.60 -15.21
C LEU A 147 -13.31 -19.99 -15.11
N GLY A 148 -14.57 -20.11 -15.52
CA GLY A 148 -15.36 -21.33 -15.36
C GLY A 148 -15.82 -21.52 -13.92
N VAL A 149 -15.94 -22.77 -13.46
CA VAL A 149 -16.20 -23.04 -12.04
C VAL A 149 -14.93 -22.72 -11.26
N THR A 150 -15.07 -21.84 -10.27
CA THR A 150 -13.95 -21.30 -9.50
C THR A 150 -14.26 -21.40 -8.02
N THR A 151 -13.31 -21.95 -7.26
CA THR A 151 -13.32 -21.85 -5.80
C THR A 151 -12.43 -20.70 -5.36
N ILE A 152 -12.95 -19.85 -4.49
CA ILE A 152 -12.20 -18.77 -3.83
C ILE A 152 -12.28 -19.01 -2.33
N ALA A 153 -11.13 -19.09 -1.67
CA ALA A 153 -11.04 -19.22 -0.22
C ALA A 153 -10.19 -18.09 0.36
N ARG A 154 -10.70 -17.39 1.37
CA ARG A 154 -9.96 -16.43 2.18
C ARG A 154 -9.49 -17.10 3.46
N GLY A 155 -8.18 -17.14 3.67
CA GLY A 155 -7.56 -17.59 4.92
C GLY A 155 -6.89 -16.45 5.68
N ASN A 156 -6.58 -16.71 6.95
CA ASN A 156 -6.04 -15.73 7.90
C ASN A 156 -4.77 -16.23 8.62
N VAL A 157 -3.90 -16.91 7.88
CA VAL A 157 -2.58 -17.35 8.36
C VAL A 157 -1.50 -16.62 7.57
N PRO A 158 -0.51 -15.98 8.22
CA PRO A 158 0.65 -15.43 7.53
C PRO A 158 1.36 -16.49 6.69
N GLN A 159 1.71 -16.13 5.46
CA GLN A 159 2.44 -16.97 4.53
C GLN A 159 3.94 -16.67 4.64
N VAL A 160 4.76 -17.70 4.66
CA VAL A 160 6.22 -17.53 4.58
C VAL A 160 6.61 -17.47 3.12
N ILE A 161 7.27 -16.37 2.76
CA ILE A 161 7.80 -16.12 1.41
C ILE A 161 9.27 -16.53 1.35
N ASN A 162 10.01 -16.19 2.40
CA ASN A 162 11.40 -16.52 2.62
C ASN A 162 11.71 -16.46 4.12
N PRO A 163 12.88 -16.93 4.59
CA PRO A 163 13.27 -16.79 6.00
C PRO A 163 13.07 -15.35 6.49
N ASP A 164 12.30 -15.19 7.57
CA ASP A 164 11.86 -13.91 8.16
C ASP A 164 11.08 -12.95 7.24
N LYS A 165 10.75 -13.35 6.01
CA LYS A 165 9.86 -12.62 5.11
C LYS A 165 8.46 -13.26 5.16
N ILE A 166 7.61 -12.68 6.00
CA ILE A 166 6.27 -13.19 6.28
C ILE A 166 5.24 -12.20 5.71
N SER A 167 4.19 -12.71 5.09
CA SER A 167 3.07 -11.92 4.59
C SER A 167 2.21 -11.37 5.72
N GLY A 168 1.31 -10.45 5.39
CA GLY A 168 0.15 -10.18 6.23
C GLY A 168 -0.68 -11.44 6.45
N ARG A 169 -1.62 -11.40 7.41
CA ARG A 169 -2.38 -12.60 7.81
C ARG A 169 -3.29 -13.12 6.70
N ARG A 170 -3.81 -12.23 5.85
CA ARG A 170 -4.81 -12.56 4.83
C ARG A 170 -4.14 -13.11 3.57
N PHE A 171 -4.67 -14.22 3.07
CA PHE A 171 -4.37 -14.73 1.74
C PHE A 171 -5.64 -15.21 1.04
N PHE A 172 -5.59 -15.32 -0.28
CA PHE A 172 -6.65 -15.90 -1.09
C PHE A 172 -6.14 -17.06 -1.91
N ASP A 173 -6.79 -18.21 -1.80
CA ASP A 173 -6.67 -19.27 -2.79
C ASP A 173 -7.75 -19.09 -3.85
N VAL A 174 -7.35 -19.04 -5.12
CA VAL A 174 -8.24 -18.88 -6.27
C VAL A 174 -7.94 -20.02 -7.24
N ILE A 175 -8.90 -20.93 -7.38
CA ILE A 175 -8.75 -22.17 -8.13
C ILE A 175 -9.83 -22.19 -9.22
N PRO A 176 -9.55 -21.61 -10.41
CA PRO A 176 -10.48 -21.63 -11.53
C PRO A 176 -10.30 -22.89 -12.38
N THR A 177 -11.35 -23.28 -13.12
CA THR A 177 -11.26 -24.37 -14.09
C THR A 177 -10.42 -23.96 -15.31
N ASN A 178 -10.49 -22.69 -15.70
CA ASN A 178 -9.63 -22.09 -16.73
C ASN A 178 -8.65 -21.11 -16.07
N ASN A 179 -7.34 -21.36 -16.23
CA ASN A 179 -6.30 -20.68 -15.45
C ASN A 179 -5.08 -20.24 -16.28
N GLN A 180 -5.27 -19.95 -17.56
CA GLN A 180 -4.17 -19.62 -18.48
C GLN A 180 -4.49 -18.31 -19.20
N ASP A 181 -3.47 -17.48 -19.39
CA ASP A 181 -3.52 -16.21 -20.13
C ASP A 181 -4.70 -15.31 -19.73
N LEU A 182 -5.03 -15.29 -18.44
CA LEU A 182 -6.24 -14.64 -17.94
C LEU A 182 -6.23 -13.12 -18.13
N ASN A 183 -5.03 -12.51 -18.22
CA ASN A 183 -4.86 -11.06 -18.24
C ASN A 183 -5.75 -10.36 -17.20
N ALA A 184 -5.76 -10.89 -15.98
CA ALA A 184 -6.66 -10.45 -14.95
C ALA A 184 -6.09 -9.23 -14.21
N THR A 185 -7.00 -8.39 -13.73
CA THR A 185 -6.72 -7.39 -12.70
C THR A 185 -7.29 -7.89 -11.39
N VAL A 186 -6.44 -7.89 -10.36
CA VAL A 186 -6.84 -8.16 -8.97
C VAL A 186 -6.83 -6.87 -8.17
N ASP A 187 -7.88 -6.66 -7.39
CA ASP A 187 -7.89 -5.70 -6.29
C ASP A 187 -7.98 -6.48 -4.98
N PHE A 188 -6.85 -6.57 -4.28
CA PHE A 188 -6.76 -7.17 -2.96
C PHE A 188 -7.08 -6.10 -1.93
N ARG A 189 -8.21 -6.25 -1.22
CA ARG A 189 -8.59 -5.35 -0.13
C ARG A 189 -8.02 -5.84 1.19
N TYR A 190 -7.43 -4.93 1.94
CA TYR A 190 -6.87 -5.17 3.27
C TYR A 190 -7.55 -4.31 4.35
N ASP A 191 -7.36 -4.67 5.61
CA ASP A 191 -7.63 -3.82 6.77
C ASP A 191 -6.31 -3.36 7.41
N ALA A 192 -6.22 -2.12 7.89
CA ALA A 192 -4.98 -1.59 8.46
C ALA A 192 -4.50 -2.38 9.69
N SER A 193 -5.43 -2.98 10.45
CA SER A 193 -5.12 -3.81 11.63
C SER A 193 -4.38 -5.10 11.28
N GLU A 194 -4.42 -5.58 10.03
CA GLU A 194 -3.79 -6.83 9.62
C GLU A 194 -2.37 -6.67 9.04
N LEU A 195 -1.88 -5.44 8.94
CA LEU A 195 -0.56 -5.13 8.36
C LEU A 195 0.60 -5.34 9.33
N ASP A 196 0.31 -5.53 10.63
CA ASP A 196 1.29 -5.82 11.68
C ASP A 196 2.52 -4.85 11.66
N GLY A 197 2.24 -3.55 11.43
CA GLY A 197 3.27 -2.49 11.38
C GLY A 197 3.93 -2.26 10.02
N THR A 198 3.59 -3.06 9.00
CA THR A 198 4.02 -2.84 7.62
C THR A 198 3.45 -1.53 7.09
N PRO A 199 4.29 -0.58 6.64
CA PRO A 199 3.80 0.65 6.04
C PRO A 199 3.03 0.35 4.75
N GLU A 200 1.88 1.00 4.56
CA GLU A 200 1.07 0.82 3.34
C GLU A 200 1.86 1.12 2.06
N ALA A 201 2.77 2.10 2.11
CA ALA A 201 3.60 2.48 0.98
C ALA A 201 4.56 1.38 0.51
N ASP A 202 4.87 0.41 1.37
CA ASP A 202 5.77 -0.70 1.08
C ASP A 202 5.00 -1.99 0.76
N LEU A 203 3.67 -1.99 0.64
CA LEU A 203 2.92 -3.20 0.34
C LEU A 203 3.14 -3.67 -1.10
N THR A 204 3.21 -4.98 -1.27
CA THR A 204 3.41 -5.67 -2.54
C THR A 204 2.55 -6.92 -2.61
N LEU A 205 2.02 -7.23 -3.79
CA LEU A 205 1.38 -8.51 -4.07
C LEU A 205 2.40 -9.58 -4.44
N PHE A 206 2.19 -10.77 -3.89
CA PHE A 206 2.86 -11.99 -4.27
C PHE A 206 1.83 -13.03 -4.69
N ILE A 207 2.20 -13.85 -5.66
CA ILE A 207 1.44 -15.03 -6.07
C ILE A 207 2.29 -16.28 -5.99
N SER A 208 1.77 -17.38 -5.46
CA SER A 208 2.42 -18.70 -5.57
C SER A 208 1.76 -19.48 -6.71
N HIS A 209 2.56 -20.16 -7.53
CA HIS A 209 2.09 -20.93 -8.71
C HIS A 209 1.83 -22.42 -8.44
N ASP A 210 2.10 -22.86 -7.23
CA ASP A 210 2.22 -24.26 -6.84
C ASP A 210 1.45 -24.60 -5.56
N ALA A 211 0.55 -23.72 -5.11
CA ALA A 211 -0.49 -24.11 -4.18
C ALA A 211 -1.46 -25.06 -4.90
N THR A 212 -1.02 -26.30 -5.13
CA THR A 212 -1.89 -27.41 -5.47
C THR A 212 -2.98 -27.42 -4.41
N ALA A 213 -4.23 -27.39 -4.86
CA ALA A 213 -5.45 -27.33 -4.08
C ALA A 213 -5.43 -28.23 -2.83
N ALA A 214 -4.83 -27.78 -1.74
CA ALA A 214 -5.11 -28.27 -0.40
C ALA A 214 -6.38 -27.55 0.08
N LEU A 215 -7.45 -27.66 -0.72
CA LEU A 215 -8.79 -27.32 -0.25
C LEU A 215 -9.09 -28.25 0.93
N ALA A 216 -9.21 -27.67 2.12
CA ALA A 216 -9.93 -28.26 3.23
C ALA A 216 -9.47 -29.68 3.67
N GLN A 217 -8.17 -29.94 3.81
CA GLN A 217 -7.75 -30.99 4.74
C GLN A 217 -7.54 -30.34 6.11
N ASN A 218 -8.28 -30.84 7.11
CA ASN A 218 -8.24 -30.42 8.52
C ASN A 218 -6.80 -30.23 9.03
N LEU A 219 -6.28 -29.01 8.95
CA LEU A 219 -5.00 -28.65 9.56
C LEU A 219 -5.30 -27.84 10.82
N LYS A 220 -5.79 -28.54 11.84
CA LYS A 220 -5.59 -28.09 13.21
C LYS A 220 -4.08 -27.97 13.44
N GLY A 221 -3.57 -26.76 13.37
CA GLY A 221 -2.16 -26.46 13.56
C GLY A 221 -1.33 -26.60 12.28
N GLY A 222 -0.95 -25.46 11.70
CA GLY A 222 0.44 -25.19 11.35
C GLY A 222 1.12 -25.99 10.23
N ALA A 223 0.43 -26.68 9.32
CA ALA A 223 1.13 -27.17 8.12
C ALA A 223 1.05 -26.13 7.01
N GLN A 224 2.15 -25.38 6.86
CA GLN A 224 2.51 -24.77 5.58
C GLN A 224 2.49 -25.85 4.50
N ILE A 225 2.18 -25.46 3.27
CA ILE A 225 2.30 -26.34 2.10
C ILE A 225 3.73 -26.92 2.10
N LEU A 226 3.84 -28.25 2.17
CA LEU A 226 5.09 -29.02 2.29
C LEU A 226 5.94 -29.05 1.00
N VAL A 227 5.63 -28.18 0.05
CA VAL A 227 6.35 -27.98 -1.21
C VAL A 227 6.62 -26.48 -1.28
N ASP A 228 7.88 -26.10 -1.40
CA ASP A 228 8.32 -24.70 -1.36
C ASP A 228 7.51 -23.86 -2.36
N PRO A 229 6.60 -22.99 -1.89
CA PRO A 229 5.78 -22.21 -2.79
C PRO A 229 6.66 -21.39 -3.73
N THR A 230 6.53 -21.58 -5.05
CA THR A 230 7.20 -20.76 -6.06
C THR A 230 6.51 -19.40 -6.12
N TRP A 231 6.83 -18.56 -5.14
CA TRP A 231 6.34 -17.19 -5.04
C TRP A 231 6.92 -16.34 -6.16
N GLU A 232 6.07 -15.61 -6.86
CA GLU A 232 6.42 -14.57 -7.81
C GLU A 232 6.11 -13.20 -7.21
N PHE A 233 7.04 -12.27 -7.36
CA PHE A 233 6.81 -10.86 -7.08
C PHE A 233 5.93 -10.24 -8.17
N LEU A 234 4.78 -9.66 -7.80
CA LEU A 234 3.91 -8.98 -8.76
C LEU A 234 4.00 -7.44 -8.70
N GLY A 235 4.44 -6.88 -7.57
CA GLY A 235 4.35 -5.44 -7.29
C GLY A 235 2.92 -5.03 -6.93
N GLY A 236 2.47 -3.87 -7.39
CA GLY A 236 1.08 -3.41 -7.28
C GLY A 236 0.98 -1.95 -6.86
N THR A 237 -0.17 -1.34 -7.16
CA THR A 237 -0.45 0.04 -6.78
C THR A 237 -1.33 0.07 -5.56
N VAL A 238 -0.86 0.72 -4.49
CA VAL A 238 -1.60 0.86 -3.24
C VAL A 238 -2.50 2.08 -3.29
N ASN A 239 -3.77 1.88 -2.92
CA ASN A 239 -4.75 2.94 -2.71
C ASN A 239 -5.15 2.96 -1.22
N SER A 240 -4.54 3.86 -0.46
CA SER A 240 -4.75 3.99 0.98
C SER A 240 -6.16 4.45 1.38
N THR A 241 -6.93 5.05 0.47
CA THR A 241 -8.32 5.47 0.75
C THR A 241 -9.27 4.27 0.72
N SER A 242 -9.14 3.42 -0.30
CA SER A 242 -9.96 2.21 -0.46
C SER A 242 -9.39 0.99 0.27
N LYS A 243 -8.15 1.10 0.80
CA LYS A 243 -7.38 0.01 1.42
C LYS A 243 -7.26 -1.18 0.46
N THR A 244 -6.82 -0.88 -0.76
CA THR A 244 -6.62 -1.88 -1.80
C THR A 244 -5.20 -1.82 -2.35
N ILE A 245 -4.68 -2.97 -2.76
CA ILE A 245 -3.54 -3.07 -3.66
C ILE A 245 -4.01 -3.72 -4.96
N SER A 246 -3.78 -3.02 -6.06
CA SER A 246 -4.25 -3.43 -7.38
C SER A 246 -3.11 -3.86 -8.29
N LYS A 247 -3.30 -4.94 -9.04
CA LYS A 247 -2.35 -5.41 -10.05
C LYS A 247 -3.08 -5.96 -11.27
N GLY A 248 -2.80 -5.39 -12.44
CA GLY A 248 -3.21 -5.90 -13.75
C GLY A 248 -2.21 -6.89 -14.35
N GLY A 249 -2.64 -7.59 -15.41
CA GLY A 249 -1.78 -8.50 -16.17
C GLY A 249 -1.48 -9.84 -15.49
N VAL A 250 -2.29 -10.23 -14.51
CA VAL A 250 -2.14 -11.53 -13.82
C VAL A 250 -2.57 -12.64 -14.78
N GLY A 251 -1.62 -13.47 -15.20
CA GLY A 251 -1.84 -14.52 -16.23
C GLY A 251 -2.53 -15.78 -15.71
N GLY A 252 -2.45 -16.04 -14.41
CA GLY A 252 -3.02 -17.22 -13.76
C GLY A 252 -3.15 -17.01 -12.25
N PHE A 253 -3.92 -17.87 -11.59
CA PHE A 253 -4.21 -17.82 -10.17
C PHE A 253 -3.78 -19.07 -9.43
N SER A 254 -3.39 -18.90 -8.18
CA SER A 254 -3.26 -20.00 -7.22
C SER A 254 -3.42 -19.40 -5.82
N ARG A 255 -2.35 -18.94 -5.16
CA ARG A 255 -2.43 -18.22 -3.87
C ARG A 255 -1.93 -16.79 -3.98
N LEU A 256 -2.74 -15.83 -3.54
CA LEU A 256 -2.40 -14.40 -3.46
C LEU A 256 -2.23 -13.96 -2.01
N THR A 257 -1.20 -13.17 -1.73
CA THR A 257 -0.99 -12.52 -0.43
C THR A 257 -0.31 -11.16 -0.59
N ILE A 258 -0.32 -10.37 0.49
CA ILE A 258 0.38 -9.09 0.56
C ILE A 258 1.56 -9.16 1.53
N VAL A 259 2.67 -8.55 1.15
CA VAL A 259 3.94 -8.61 1.88
C VAL A 259 4.58 -7.24 1.84
N ARG A 260 5.40 -6.90 2.84
CA ARG A 260 6.33 -5.77 2.73
C ARG A 260 7.29 -6.02 1.56
N SER A 261 7.50 -5.04 0.70
CA SER A 261 8.41 -5.13 -0.45
C SER A 261 9.86 -5.36 -0.01
N PHE A 262 10.69 -5.82 -0.95
CA PHE A 262 12.13 -5.62 -0.90
C PHE A 262 12.47 -4.21 -1.39
N VAL A 263 13.54 -3.61 -0.87
CA VAL A 263 14.13 -2.41 -1.48
C VAL A 263 14.93 -2.77 -2.73
N LEU A 264 15.60 -3.93 -2.70
CA LEU A 264 16.34 -4.49 -3.83
C LEU A 264 16.02 -5.98 -3.95
N PHE A 265 15.66 -6.42 -5.15
CA PHE A 265 15.50 -7.81 -5.52
C PHE A 265 16.25 -8.08 -6.84
N GLY A 266 17.37 -8.79 -6.75
CA GLY A 266 18.15 -9.24 -7.91
C GLY A 266 17.95 -10.72 -8.23
N ASP A 267 17.89 -11.09 -9.50
CA ASP A 267 17.84 -12.51 -9.90
C ASP A 267 19.21 -13.19 -9.82
N GLU A 268 20.24 -12.60 -10.44
CA GLU A 268 21.60 -13.17 -10.47
C GLU A 268 22.45 -12.71 -9.27
N TYR A 269 22.40 -11.42 -8.92
CA TYR A 269 23.10 -10.88 -7.76
C TYR A 269 22.62 -9.49 -7.36
N VAL A 270 22.95 -9.11 -6.12
CA VAL A 270 22.97 -7.73 -5.63
C VAL A 270 24.38 -7.44 -5.14
N ARG A 271 25.09 -6.49 -5.76
CA ARG A 271 26.44 -6.06 -5.40
C ARG A 271 26.41 -4.61 -4.94
N ILE A 272 27.06 -4.34 -3.82
CA ILE A 272 27.10 -3.03 -3.18
C ILE A 272 28.57 -2.73 -2.90
N GLU A 273 29.16 -1.84 -3.68
CA GLU A 273 30.58 -1.50 -3.55
C GLU A 273 30.82 -0.63 -2.31
N GLY A 274 29.89 0.24 -1.95
CA GLY A 274 29.84 0.93 -0.66
C GLY A 274 28.50 1.65 -0.52
N ASN A 275 28.05 1.93 0.70
CA ASN A 275 26.81 2.67 0.89
C ASN A 275 26.95 3.68 2.04
N LYS A 276 26.50 4.91 1.84
CA LYS A 276 26.55 5.93 2.89
C LYS A 276 25.49 5.69 3.97
N PHE A 277 24.27 5.38 3.52
CA PHE A 277 23.14 5.00 4.33
C PHE A 277 22.21 4.14 3.48
N SER A 278 21.72 3.02 4.02
CA SER A 278 20.70 2.24 3.32
C SER A 278 19.73 1.55 4.28
N ALA A 279 18.52 1.32 3.79
CA ALA A 279 17.48 0.64 4.55
C ALA A 279 16.54 -0.18 3.66
N GLY A 280 15.84 -1.14 4.27
CA GLY A 280 14.87 -2.02 3.62
C GLY A 280 15.44 -3.40 3.34
N ASP A 281 14.58 -4.40 3.16
CA ASP A 281 15.03 -5.79 2.96
C ASP A 281 15.62 -5.99 1.56
N ILE A 282 16.72 -6.75 1.47
CA ILE A 282 17.36 -7.12 0.22
C ILE A 282 17.20 -8.62 -0.02
N HIS A 283 16.80 -8.97 -1.24
CA HIS A 283 16.72 -10.36 -1.69
C HIS A 283 17.53 -10.59 -2.97
N SER A 284 18.10 -11.78 -3.10
CA SER A 284 18.72 -12.25 -4.33
C SER A 284 18.43 -13.73 -4.59
N ASN A 285 17.98 -14.07 -5.79
CA ASN A 285 17.95 -15.48 -6.22
C ASN A 285 19.35 -16.05 -6.50
N GLY A 286 20.36 -15.18 -6.54
CA GLY A 286 21.76 -15.55 -6.57
C GLY A 286 22.46 -15.09 -5.30
N SER A 287 23.48 -14.25 -5.44
CA SER A 287 24.33 -13.83 -4.31
C SER A 287 24.09 -12.39 -3.88
N ILE A 288 24.43 -12.06 -2.63
CA ILE A 288 24.50 -10.67 -2.12
C ILE A 288 25.94 -10.38 -1.69
N LEU A 289 26.53 -9.31 -2.22
CA LEU A 289 27.90 -8.91 -1.92
C LEU A 289 27.92 -7.46 -1.42
N PHE A 290 28.25 -7.28 -0.15
CA PHE A 290 28.69 -6.00 0.39
C PHE A 290 30.22 -5.96 0.32
N GLU A 291 30.76 -5.24 -0.65
CA GLU A 291 32.17 -5.33 -1.02
C GLU A 291 33.08 -4.41 -0.18
N LYS A 292 34.28 -4.18 -0.72
CA LYS A 292 35.39 -3.51 -0.07
C LYS A 292 35.41 -1.99 -0.34
N GLY A 293 34.32 -1.29 -0.57
CA GLY A 293 34.31 0.19 -0.59
C GLY A 293 34.29 0.78 0.82
N GLU A 294 33.83 2.02 0.96
CA GLU A 294 33.72 2.68 2.26
C GLU A 294 32.72 1.96 3.20
N PRO A 295 33.02 1.82 4.50
CA PRO A 295 32.12 1.15 5.45
C PRO A 295 30.73 1.76 5.45
N GLY A 296 29.73 0.93 5.12
CA GLY A 296 28.33 1.32 5.15
C GLY A 296 27.56 0.67 6.28
N LYS A 297 26.44 1.31 6.63
CA LYS A 297 25.41 0.73 7.50
C LYS A 297 24.15 0.48 6.68
N HIS A 298 23.64 -0.74 6.77
CA HIS A 298 22.38 -1.16 6.17
C HIS A 298 21.40 -1.59 7.26
N SER A 299 20.18 -1.06 7.25
CA SER A 299 19.10 -1.48 8.16
C SER A 299 18.02 -2.25 7.41
N GLY A 300 17.97 -3.56 7.62
CA GLY A 300 17.12 -4.46 6.85
C GLY A 300 17.65 -5.88 6.84
N ASN A 301 16.78 -6.83 6.49
CA ASN A 301 17.17 -8.22 6.39
C ASN A 301 17.80 -8.52 5.03
N LEU A 302 18.78 -9.45 5.02
CA LEU A 302 19.38 -9.97 3.80
C LEU A 302 18.99 -11.43 3.61
N THR A 303 18.52 -11.77 2.41
CA THR A 303 18.20 -13.15 2.03
C THR A 303 18.77 -13.45 0.66
N ALA A 304 19.55 -14.52 0.53
CA ALA A 304 20.10 -14.95 -0.76
C ALA A 304 19.99 -16.46 -0.92
N VAL A 305 19.60 -16.93 -2.09
CA VAL A 305 19.57 -18.37 -2.39
C VAL A 305 21.00 -18.94 -2.46
N ASN A 306 21.96 -18.15 -2.97
CA ASN A 306 23.38 -18.51 -2.97
C ASN A 306 24.12 -17.80 -1.82
N ASP A 307 25.30 -17.26 -2.11
CA ASP A 307 26.24 -16.79 -1.10
C ASP A 307 25.89 -15.36 -0.64
N ILE A 308 26.13 -15.09 0.63
CA ILE A 308 26.17 -13.72 1.16
C ILE A 308 27.59 -13.45 1.66
N ALA A 309 28.23 -12.42 1.12
CA ALA A 309 29.55 -11.98 1.54
C ALA A 309 29.50 -10.53 2.03
N ILE A 310 29.90 -10.31 3.28
CA ILE A 310 29.97 -9.00 3.93
C ILE A 310 31.43 -8.69 4.23
N PHE A 311 32.03 -7.82 3.43
CA PHE A 311 33.43 -7.44 3.51
C PHE A 311 33.66 -6.18 4.37
N LYS A 312 34.94 -5.91 4.66
CA LYS A 312 35.44 -4.72 5.39
C LYS A 312 34.73 -4.52 6.73
N SER A 313 34.20 -3.32 6.98
CA SER A 313 33.57 -2.87 8.22
C SER A 313 32.09 -2.58 8.02
N ASN A 314 31.46 -3.20 7.02
CA ASN A 314 30.03 -3.05 6.77
C ASN A 314 29.23 -3.60 7.96
N VAL A 315 28.17 -2.87 8.33
CA VAL A 315 27.27 -3.21 9.43
C VAL A 315 25.89 -3.50 8.88
N ILE A 316 25.40 -4.71 9.12
CA ILE A 316 24.03 -5.13 8.80
C ILE A 316 23.20 -5.13 10.09
N GLU A 317 22.25 -4.20 10.16
CA GLU A 317 21.24 -4.15 11.22
C GLU A 317 19.99 -4.90 10.81
N GLY A 318 20.05 -6.21 10.90
CA GLY A 318 18.99 -7.13 10.54
C GLY A 318 19.47 -8.58 10.55
N ASN A 319 18.58 -9.49 10.15
CA ASN A 319 18.87 -10.91 10.01
C ASN A 319 19.47 -11.20 8.64
N VAL A 320 20.32 -12.22 8.55
CA VAL A 320 21.05 -12.60 7.34
C VAL A 320 20.92 -14.10 7.11
N TYR A 321 20.31 -14.48 5.98
CA TYR A 321 20.07 -15.87 5.59
C TYR A 321 20.69 -16.14 4.22
N ALA A 322 21.75 -16.95 4.18
CA ALA A 322 22.39 -17.40 2.95
C ALA A 322 22.06 -18.87 2.72
N GLY A 323 21.47 -19.22 1.58
CA GLY A 323 21.30 -20.62 1.17
C GLY A 323 22.63 -21.26 0.72
N GLY A 324 23.56 -20.42 0.25
CA GLY A 324 24.93 -20.74 -0.11
C GLY A 324 25.86 -20.74 1.10
N ARG A 325 26.92 -19.92 1.04
CA ARG A 325 27.88 -19.66 2.12
C ARG A 325 27.64 -18.27 2.69
N LEU A 326 27.71 -18.12 4.01
CA LEU A 326 27.77 -16.83 4.67
C LEU A 326 29.22 -16.49 5.05
N TYR A 327 29.76 -15.44 4.45
CA TYR A 327 31.06 -14.88 4.81
C TYR A 327 30.89 -13.50 5.46
N VAL A 328 31.41 -13.34 6.68
CA VAL A 328 31.47 -12.05 7.37
C VAL A 328 32.94 -11.77 7.71
N ALA A 329 33.49 -10.69 7.16
CA ALA A 329 34.87 -10.29 7.41
C ALA A 329 35.08 -9.90 8.88
N SER A 330 36.34 -9.96 9.36
CA SER A 330 36.67 -9.77 10.78
C SER A 330 36.28 -8.42 11.39
N HIS A 331 36.06 -7.40 10.56
CA HIS A 331 35.65 -6.05 11.00
C HIS A 331 34.19 -5.73 10.62
N ALA A 332 33.51 -6.62 9.90
CA ALA A 332 32.10 -6.48 9.57
C ALA A 332 31.26 -7.03 10.73
N SER A 333 30.01 -6.60 10.81
CA SER A 333 29.10 -7.11 11.85
C SER A 333 27.67 -7.24 11.34
N VAL A 334 26.98 -8.21 11.92
CA VAL A 334 25.55 -8.44 11.76
C VAL A 334 24.94 -8.40 13.16
N THR A 335 23.93 -7.57 13.39
CA THR A 335 23.32 -7.44 14.73
C THR A 335 22.19 -8.44 14.96
N GLY A 336 21.58 -8.95 13.89
CA GLY A 336 20.51 -9.96 13.94
C GLY A 336 21.01 -11.40 13.85
N LYS A 337 20.07 -12.31 13.65
CA LYS A 337 20.34 -13.75 13.45
C LYS A 337 21.09 -13.93 12.13
N THR A 338 22.10 -14.79 12.15
CA THR A 338 22.82 -15.25 10.96
C THR A 338 22.56 -16.73 10.76
N GLU A 339 22.33 -17.14 9.52
CA GLU A 339 22.16 -18.54 9.16
C GLU A 339 22.84 -18.80 7.80
N ASP A 340 23.77 -19.76 7.82
CA ASP A 340 24.40 -20.31 6.63
C ASP A 340 23.66 -21.60 6.23
N LYS A 341 23.59 -21.91 4.94
CA LYS A 341 22.76 -23.02 4.41
C LYS A 341 21.28 -22.91 4.79
N ALA A 342 20.76 -21.68 4.87
CA ALA A 342 19.35 -21.41 5.15
C ALA A 342 18.44 -21.92 4.02
N ALA A 343 17.21 -22.32 4.35
CA ALA A 343 16.19 -22.66 3.37
C ALA A 343 15.59 -21.38 2.74
N VAL A 344 16.29 -20.81 1.75
CA VAL A 344 15.86 -19.63 0.99
C VAL A 344 15.28 -20.08 -0.35
N ALA A 345 14.02 -19.73 -0.61
CA ALA A 345 13.31 -20.03 -1.85
C ALA A 345 13.69 -19.03 -2.96
N ASN A 346 13.72 -19.54 -4.19
CA ASN A 346 13.83 -18.73 -5.40
C ASN A 346 12.48 -18.04 -5.67
N LEU A 347 12.50 -16.73 -5.86
CA LEU A 347 11.33 -15.91 -6.15
C LEU A 347 11.24 -15.63 -7.66
N GLY A 348 10.07 -15.85 -8.26
CA GLY A 348 9.82 -15.47 -9.65
C GLY A 348 9.86 -13.96 -9.85
N LEU A 349 10.50 -13.52 -10.93
CA LEU A 349 10.45 -12.15 -11.41
C LEU A 349 9.20 -11.93 -12.28
N PRO A 350 8.65 -10.71 -12.31
CA PRO A 350 7.50 -10.39 -13.15
C PRO A 350 7.86 -10.52 -14.63
N THR A 351 6.88 -10.93 -15.45
CA THR A 351 7.00 -11.10 -16.91
C THR A 351 6.16 -10.06 -17.67
N PRO A 352 6.54 -8.77 -17.65
CA PRO A 352 5.77 -7.72 -18.30
C PRO A 352 5.71 -7.90 -19.82
N VAL A 353 4.55 -7.62 -20.42
CA VAL A 353 4.33 -7.67 -21.87
C VAL A 353 3.65 -6.38 -22.33
N PHE A 354 4.35 -5.59 -23.14
CA PHE A 354 3.81 -4.38 -23.77
C PHE A 354 4.61 -4.00 -25.02
N THR A 355 4.04 -3.10 -25.84
CA THR A 355 4.66 -2.61 -27.07
C THR A 355 4.55 -1.10 -27.17
N ALA A 356 5.46 -0.47 -27.89
CA ALA A 356 5.44 0.96 -28.20
C ALA A 356 5.79 1.19 -29.69
N PRO A 357 5.37 2.32 -30.28
CA PRO A 357 5.77 2.71 -31.63
C PRO A 357 7.30 2.71 -31.79
N LYS A 358 7.83 2.24 -32.92
CA LYS A 358 9.29 2.30 -33.18
C LYS A 358 9.75 3.60 -33.81
N THR A 359 8.81 4.47 -34.19
CA THR A 359 9.05 5.70 -34.94
C THR A 359 8.38 6.88 -34.26
N GLY A 360 8.86 8.09 -34.57
CA GLY A 360 8.43 9.32 -33.92
C GLY A 360 9.40 9.72 -32.83
N LYS A 361 9.70 11.01 -32.74
CA LYS A 361 10.60 11.58 -31.74
C LYS A 361 9.88 12.73 -31.03
N VAL A 362 9.81 12.63 -29.71
CA VAL A 362 9.47 13.71 -28.80
C VAL A 362 10.79 14.27 -28.27
N TYR A 363 11.00 15.57 -28.43
CA TYR A 363 12.23 16.24 -28.01
C TYR A 363 11.88 17.31 -26.98
N VAL A 364 12.47 17.19 -25.79
CA VAL A 364 12.40 18.22 -24.76
C VAL A 364 13.67 19.07 -24.87
N PRO A 365 13.55 20.37 -25.18
CA PRO A 365 14.71 21.21 -25.40
C PRO A 365 15.50 21.45 -24.12
N LYS A 366 16.81 21.65 -24.27
CA LYS A 366 17.74 22.03 -23.20
C LYS A 366 17.19 23.19 -22.38
N LYS A 367 17.11 23.02 -21.04
CA LYS A 367 16.52 23.99 -20.11
C LYS A 367 15.06 24.40 -20.39
N GLY A 368 14.38 23.69 -21.28
CA GLY A 368 12.96 23.92 -21.57
C GLY A 368 12.10 22.82 -20.94
N ALA A 369 10.79 23.02 -21.00
CA ALA A 369 9.82 22.07 -20.47
C ALA A 369 8.87 21.59 -21.56
N LEU A 370 8.41 20.35 -21.43
CA LEU A 370 7.39 19.77 -22.29
C LEU A 370 6.40 18.95 -21.48
N ASN A 371 5.11 19.19 -21.70
CA ASN A 371 4.05 18.39 -21.09
C ASN A 371 3.66 17.28 -22.06
N LEU A 372 3.76 16.04 -21.61
CA LEU A 372 3.45 14.88 -22.40
C LEU A 372 2.28 14.13 -21.76
N PRO A 373 1.12 14.04 -22.42
CA PRO A 373 -0.01 13.26 -21.90
C PRO A 373 0.31 11.76 -21.95
N PRO A 374 -0.40 10.92 -21.17
CA PRO A 374 -0.30 9.47 -21.28
C PRO A 374 -0.57 8.99 -22.70
N GLY A 375 0.12 7.93 -23.13
CA GLY A 375 0.02 7.43 -24.50
C GLY A 375 1.24 6.63 -24.95
N ALA A 376 1.30 6.36 -26.25
CA ALA A 376 2.35 5.56 -26.86
C ALA A 376 3.30 6.43 -27.71
N TYR A 377 4.60 6.28 -27.50
CA TYR A 377 5.65 7.13 -28.06
C TYR A 377 6.80 6.31 -28.63
N GLY A 378 7.43 6.86 -29.68
CA GLY A 378 8.65 6.32 -30.25
C GLY A 378 9.85 6.54 -29.34
N LYS A 379 10.65 7.55 -29.68
CA LYS A 379 11.74 8.04 -28.83
C LYS A 379 11.28 9.29 -28.08
N ILE A 380 11.56 9.35 -26.79
CA ILE A 380 11.53 10.57 -25.98
C ILE A 380 12.98 10.89 -25.61
N GLU A 381 13.42 12.08 -25.98
CA GLU A 381 14.77 12.57 -25.71
C GLU A 381 14.64 13.86 -24.89
N ILE A 382 15.11 13.82 -23.65
CA ILE A 382 15.16 14.97 -22.76
C ILE A 382 16.59 15.50 -22.78
N ASP A 383 16.81 16.60 -23.48
CA ASP A 383 18.14 17.24 -23.56
C ASP A 383 18.53 17.82 -22.20
N LYS A 384 19.80 18.19 -22.04
CA LYS A 384 20.42 18.62 -20.79
C LYS A 384 19.56 19.63 -20.04
N ARG A 385 19.24 19.31 -18.78
CA ARG A 385 18.41 20.16 -17.91
C ARG A 385 17.00 20.47 -18.46
N GLY A 386 16.53 19.71 -19.44
CA GLY A 386 15.14 19.76 -19.89
C GLY A 386 14.22 19.13 -18.85
N THR A 387 12.96 19.55 -18.85
CA THR A 387 11.94 19.03 -17.93
C THR A 387 10.81 18.36 -18.72
N LEU A 388 10.66 17.05 -18.57
CA LEU A 388 9.52 16.32 -19.08
C LEU A 388 8.43 16.25 -18.00
N GLN A 389 7.28 16.86 -18.24
CA GLN A 389 6.13 16.81 -17.34
C GLN A 389 5.18 15.69 -17.76
N LEU A 390 4.93 14.77 -16.84
CA LEU A 390 4.05 13.61 -17.01
C LEU A 390 2.90 13.71 -16.02
N SER A 391 1.68 13.41 -16.46
CA SER A 391 0.48 13.33 -15.60
C SER A 391 0.06 11.88 -15.41
N ALA A 392 -0.75 11.61 -14.38
CA ALA A 392 -1.37 10.30 -14.12
C ALA A 392 -1.80 9.54 -15.39
N GLY A 393 -1.37 8.28 -15.51
CA GLY A 393 -1.67 7.40 -16.63
C GLY A 393 -0.48 6.56 -17.12
N ASP A 394 -0.72 5.80 -18.19
CA ASP A 394 0.26 4.87 -18.77
C ASP A 394 0.99 5.50 -19.97
N TYR A 395 2.32 5.41 -19.93
CA TYR A 395 3.22 5.79 -21.00
C TYR A 395 3.90 4.54 -21.56
N PHE A 396 3.74 4.30 -22.85
CA PHE A 396 4.42 3.20 -23.56
C PHE A 396 5.44 3.80 -24.51
N VAL A 397 6.71 3.68 -24.19
CA VAL A 397 7.80 4.37 -24.89
C VAL A 397 8.77 3.35 -25.46
N ASN A 398 9.20 3.51 -26.72
CA ASN A 398 10.22 2.61 -27.25
C ASN A 398 11.60 2.93 -26.68
N GLU A 399 11.97 4.21 -26.65
CA GLU A 399 13.24 4.70 -26.08
C GLU A 399 13.00 5.97 -25.25
N LEU A 400 13.50 6.00 -24.01
CA LEU A 400 13.47 7.15 -23.13
C LEU A 400 14.91 7.47 -22.71
N GLU A 401 15.42 8.61 -23.16
CA GLU A 401 16.77 9.10 -22.86
C GLU A 401 16.66 10.43 -22.11
N ALA A 402 17.30 10.51 -20.94
CA ALA A 402 17.39 11.70 -20.12
C ALA A 402 18.86 12.11 -19.95
N ASP A 403 19.26 13.21 -20.59
CA ASP A 403 20.63 13.74 -20.53
C ASP A 403 20.95 14.44 -19.20
N ASP A 404 22.23 14.75 -18.99
CA ASP A 404 22.76 15.47 -17.82
C ASP A 404 21.83 16.56 -17.26
N GLY A 405 21.40 16.34 -16.01
CA GLY A 405 20.58 17.26 -15.24
C GLY A 405 19.11 17.33 -15.66
N ALA A 406 18.62 16.45 -16.54
CA ALA A 406 17.22 16.39 -16.93
C ALA A 406 16.29 16.10 -15.73
N VAL A 407 15.05 16.56 -15.83
CA VAL A 407 14.02 16.37 -14.79
C VAL A 407 12.81 15.65 -15.38
N LEU A 408 12.45 14.52 -14.79
CA LEU A 408 11.15 13.89 -14.99
C LEU A 408 10.22 14.41 -13.90
N ALA A 409 9.37 15.38 -14.24
CA ALA A 409 8.39 15.96 -13.32
C ALA A 409 7.06 15.21 -13.44
N ILE A 410 6.72 14.45 -12.40
CA ILE A 410 5.62 13.50 -12.40
C ILE A 410 4.48 14.01 -11.51
N ASP A 411 3.33 14.26 -12.11
CA ASP A 411 2.08 14.64 -11.43
C ASP A 411 1.19 13.42 -11.20
N VAL A 412 1.13 12.98 -9.93
CA VAL A 412 0.32 11.86 -9.44
C VAL A 412 -1.02 12.31 -8.83
N ALA A 413 -1.41 13.59 -8.97
CA ALA A 413 -2.69 14.09 -8.44
C ALA A 413 -3.90 13.32 -9.01
N GLY A 414 -3.81 12.90 -10.28
CA GLY A 414 -4.84 12.13 -10.96
C GLY A 414 -4.77 10.62 -10.75
N GLY A 415 -3.77 10.11 -10.01
CA GLY A 415 -3.50 8.68 -9.86
C GLY A 415 -2.06 8.30 -10.21
N PRO A 416 -1.75 6.99 -10.29
CA PRO A 416 -0.41 6.51 -10.56
C PRO A 416 0.09 6.88 -11.96
N VAL A 417 1.41 6.96 -12.11
CA VAL A 417 2.10 7.15 -13.39
C VAL A 417 2.95 5.92 -13.68
N ASN A 418 2.67 5.26 -14.81
CA ASN A 418 3.40 4.06 -15.24
C ASN A 418 4.18 4.36 -16.53
N ILE A 419 5.49 4.24 -16.47
CA ILE A 419 6.42 4.50 -17.57
C ILE A 419 6.98 3.15 -18.03
N ASN A 420 6.49 2.69 -19.19
CA ASN A 420 6.78 1.38 -19.76
C ASN A 420 7.71 1.54 -20.96
N VAL A 421 8.97 1.13 -20.82
CA VAL A 421 10.04 1.34 -21.81
C VAL A 421 10.40 0.03 -22.49
N VAL A 422 10.35 -0.02 -23.82
CA VAL A 422 10.54 -1.29 -24.57
C VAL A 422 12.02 -1.58 -24.82
N SER A 423 12.76 -0.65 -25.41
CA SER A 423 14.07 -0.94 -26.01
C SER A 423 15.23 -0.31 -25.25
N LYS A 424 15.09 0.96 -24.84
CA LYS A 424 16.16 1.71 -24.16
C LYS A 424 15.62 2.67 -23.12
N LEU A 425 16.02 2.50 -21.86
CA LEU A 425 15.93 3.50 -20.80
C LEU A 425 17.36 3.94 -20.49
N GLU A 426 17.64 5.23 -20.57
CA GLU A 426 18.95 5.81 -20.30
C GLU A 426 18.78 7.03 -19.41
N ILE A 427 19.48 7.02 -18.28
CA ILE A 427 19.46 8.07 -17.28
C ILE A 427 20.92 8.50 -17.09
N ASP A 428 21.27 9.64 -17.68
CA ASP A 428 22.61 10.23 -17.57
C ASP A 428 22.82 10.80 -16.16
N GLU A 429 23.94 11.49 -15.94
CA GLU A 429 24.26 12.09 -14.64
C GLU A 429 23.22 13.11 -14.16
N LYS A 430 23.06 13.22 -12.84
CA LYS A 430 22.32 14.29 -12.15
C LYS A 430 20.85 14.41 -12.55
N VAL A 431 20.27 13.35 -13.09
CA VAL A 431 18.85 13.32 -13.45
C VAL A 431 17.99 13.27 -12.17
N GLU A 432 16.90 14.03 -12.15
CA GLU A 432 15.93 14.02 -11.04
C GLU A 432 14.58 13.48 -11.50
N VAL A 433 14.09 12.44 -10.83
CA VAL A 433 12.66 12.11 -10.82
C VAL A 433 12.01 12.93 -9.73
N SER A 434 11.18 13.91 -10.10
CA SER A 434 10.49 14.80 -9.16
C SER A 434 9.00 14.50 -9.14
N ILE A 435 8.40 14.33 -7.97
CA ILE A 435 7.00 13.86 -7.85
C ILE A 435 6.14 14.92 -7.16
N THR A 436 4.95 15.17 -7.70
CA THR A 436 3.96 16.10 -7.14
C THR A 436 2.55 15.51 -7.25
N PRO A 437 1.63 15.83 -6.32
CA PRO A 437 1.88 16.34 -4.98
C PRO A 437 2.62 15.30 -4.12
N GLY A 438 2.98 15.68 -2.88
CA GLY A 438 3.53 14.74 -1.89
C GLY A 438 5.03 14.48 -1.99
N GLY A 439 5.70 14.85 -3.09
CA GLY A 439 7.15 14.76 -3.19
C GLY A 439 7.63 13.31 -3.13
N HIS A 440 8.77 13.11 -2.47
CA HIS A 440 9.37 11.80 -2.25
C HIS A 440 8.48 10.82 -1.47
N LEU A 441 7.46 11.28 -0.74
CA LEU A 441 6.50 10.43 -0.03
C LEU A 441 5.52 9.72 -0.96
N SER A 442 5.39 10.16 -2.20
CA SER A 442 4.49 9.58 -3.21
C SER A 442 5.23 8.72 -4.24
N SER A 443 6.47 8.31 -3.93
CA SER A 443 7.28 7.43 -4.78
C SER A 443 6.59 6.10 -5.12
N ASN A 444 5.74 5.56 -4.24
CA ASN A 444 5.02 4.31 -4.50
C ASN A 444 3.93 4.43 -5.59
N GLN A 445 3.65 5.64 -6.08
CA GLN A 445 2.69 5.90 -7.17
C GLN A 445 3.35 6.00 -8.55
N VAL A 446 4.67 5.82 -8.63
CA VAL A 446 5.44 5.90 -9.87
C VAL A 446 6.10 4.57 -10.15
N THR A 447 5.86 4.03 -11.35
CA THR A 447 6.46 2.75 -11.78
C THR A 447 7.18 2.92 -13.10
N PHE A 448 8.45 2.54 -13.14
CA PHE A 448 9.23 2.33 -14.34
C PHE A 448 9.32 0.83 -14.62
N THR A 449 8.86 0.39 -15.78
CA THR A 449 9.02 -0.99 -16.23
C THR A 449 9.78 -0.99 -17.55
N THR A 450 10.83 -1.80 -17.67
CA THR A 450 11.61 -1.90 -18.90
C THR A 450 11.74 -3.34 -19.42
N LEU A 451 11.59 -3.52 -20.74
CA LEU A 451 11.87 -4.79 -21.43
C LEU A 451 13.31 -4.86 -21.97
N GLN A 452 14.11 -3.81 -21.73
CA GLN A 452 15.51 -3.75 -22.12
C GLN A 452 16.29 -4.94 -21.55
N ARG A 453 17.22 -5.47 -22.37
CA ARG A 453 18.14 -6.55 -21.99
C ARG A 453 19.56 -6.08 -21.74
N LYS A 454 19.92 -4.92 -22.30
CA LYS A 454 21.19 -4.27 -22.05
C LYS A 454 21.20 -3.70 -20.64
N GLU A 455 22.39 -3.46 -20.11
CA GLU A 455 22.57 -2.75 -18.85
C GLU A 455 21.84 -1.41 -18.86
N LEU A 456 21.09 -1.15 -17.78
CA LEU A 456 20.46 0.12 -17.48
C LEU A 456 21.34 0.83 -16.44
N GLU A 457 21.93 1.93 -16.86
CA GLU A 457 22.76 2.78 -16.03
C GLU A 457 21.92 3.94 -15.49
N ILE A 458 22.07 4.24 -14.20
CA ILE A 458 21.56 5.42 -13.54
C ILE A 458 22.80 6.25 -13.17
N GLY A 459 23.05 7.31 -13.95
CA GLY A 459 24.27 8.09 -13.88
C GLY A 459 24.47 8.83 -12.55
N GLU A 460 25.72 9.23 -12.30
CA GLU A 460 26.21 9.78 -11.03
C GLU A 460 25.34 10.92 -10.47
N GLU A 461 25.26 11.03 -9.15
CA GLU A 461 24.51 12.07 -8.42
C GLU A 461 22.99 12.15 -8.77
N SER A 462 22.42 11.16 -9.49
CA SER A 462 21.00 11.16 -9.85
C SER A 462 20.09 10.85 -8.66
N LEU A 463 18.87 11.43 -8.65
CA LEU A 463 17.81 11.10 -7.70
C LEU A 463 16.69 10.35 -8.41
N PHE A 464 16.65 9.03 -8.22
CA PHE A 464 15.64 8.16 -8.80
C PHE A 464 14.62 7.73 -7.74
N MET A 465 13.32 7.84 -8.06
CA MET A 465 12.25 7.49 -7.14
C MET A 465 11.16 6.69 -7.84
N GLY A 466 10.68 5.63 -7.19
CA GLY A 466 9.64 4.78 -7.74
C GLY A 466 9.95 3.29 -7.67
N TRP A 467 9.07 2.50 -8.27
CA TRP A 467 9.35 1.13 -8.63
C TRP A 467 10.21 1.10 -9.90
N LEU A 468 11.27 0.30 -9.91
CA LEU A 468 12.05 0.00 -11.11
C LEU A 468 12.01 -1.50 -11.39
N ILE A 469 11.25 -1.89 -12.40
CA ILE A 469 11.02 -3.29 -12.80
C ILE A 469 11.78 -3.54 -14.10
N ALA A 470 12.94 -4.18 -14.00
CA ALA A 470 13.88 -4.43 -15.09
C ALA A 470 14.30 -5.91 -15.14
N PRO A 471 13.35 -6.85 -15.33
CA PRO A 471 13.57 -8.29 -15.14
C PRO A 471 14.57 -8.93 -16.11
N HIS A 472 15.00 -8.19 -17.14
CA HIS A 472 15.94 -8.67 -18.15
C HIS A 472 17.25 -7.88 -18.22
N ALA A 473 17.36 -6.79 -17.47
CA ALA A 473 18.53 -5.91 -17.48
C ALA A 473 19.27 -6.00 -16.15
N LYS A 474 20.60 -5.90 -16.22
CA LYS A 474 21.39 -5.46 -15.06
C LYS A 474 21.10 -3.97 -14.86
N VAL A 475 20.84 -3.57 -13.63
CA VAL A 475 20.72 -2.17 -13.22
C VAL A 475 21.98 -1.76 -12.46
N GLN A 476 22.64 -0.71 -12.92
CA GLN A 476 23.80 -0.12 -12.27
C GLN A 476 23.44 1.28 -11.80
N PHE A 477 23.65 1.56 -10.51
CA PHE A 477 23.62 2.91 -9.96
C PHE A 477 25.05 3.36 -9.75
N GLU A 478 25.44 4.42 -10.47
CA GLU A 478 26.75 5.05 -10.37
C GLU A 478 26.90 5.81 -9.04
N GLU A 479 28.07 6.42 -8.84
CA GLU A 479 28.45 7.05 -7.58
C GLU A 479 27.44 8.12 -7.09
N ASP A 480 27.27 8.20 -5.77
CA ASP A 480 26.47 9.23 -5.07
C ASP A 480 24.99 9.33 -5.51
N CYS A 481 24.44 8.30 -6.17
CA CYS A 481 23.01 8.25 -6.50
C CYS A 481 22.12 8.18 -5.24
N GLY A 482 20.96 8.85 -5.29
CA GLY A 482 19.87 8.67 -4.36
C GLY A 482 18.75 7.82 -4.96
N PHE A 483 18.38 6.73 -4.29
CA PHE A 483 17.27 5.87 -4.69
C PHE A 483 16.22 5.77 -3.57
N LYS A 484 14.96 6.04 -3.91
CA LYS A 484 13.81 5.80 -3.01
C LYS A 484 12.73 4.95 -3.69
N GLY A 485 12.57 3.72 -3.23
CA GLY A 485 11.51 2.83 -3.68
C GLY A 485 11.91 1.37 -3.64
N ALA A 486 11.64 0.65 -4.73
CA ALA A 486 12.00 -0.75 -4.87
C ALA A 486 12.52 -1.07 -6.28
N VAL A 487 13.63 -1.81 -6.37
CA VAL A 487 14.20 -2.29 -7.63
C VAL A 487 14.03 -3.80 -7.72
N VAL A 488 13.50 -4.27 -8.84
CA VAL A 488 13.45 -5.69 -9.21
C VAL A 488 14.13 -5.85 -10.56
N ALA A 489 15.27 -6.55 -10.60
CA ALA A 489 16.08 -6.61 -11.80
C ALA A 489 16.79 -7.95 -11.99
N LYS A 490 17.29 -8.18 -13.20
CA LYS A 490 18.13 -9.36 -13.48
C LYS A 490 19.37 -9.38 -12.58
N ALA A 491 20.03 -8.25 -12.42
CA ALA A 491 21.14 -8.07 -11.49
C ALA A 491 21.18 -6.61 -11.05
N ILE A 492 21.72 -6.34 -9.86
CA ILE A 492 21.81 -4.99 -9.31
C ILE A 492 23.25 -4.74 -8.87
N SER A 493 23.83 -3.62 -9.29
CA SER A 493 25.13 -3.12 -8.83
C SER A 493 24.96 -1.68 -8.34
N LEU A 494 25.43 -1.40 -7.13
CA LEU A 494 25.47 -0.06 -6.55
C LEU A 494 26.93 0.32 -6.31
N GLU A 495 27.36 1.45 -6.87
CA GLU A 495 28.71 1.99 -6.68
C GLU A 495 28.85 2.75 -5.36
N GLU A 496 29.96 3.47 -5.17
CA GLU A 496 30.26 4.16 -3.92
C GLU A 496 29.28 5.31 -3.64
N GLY A 497 28.98 5.57 -2.37
CA GLY A 497 28.17 6.74 -1.98
C GLY A 497 26.66 6.60 -2.19
N VAL A 498 26.20 5.56 -2.90
CA VAL A 498 24.77 5.34 -3.19
C VAL A 498 23.95 5.25 -1.88
N ILE A 499 22.84 5.98 -1.85
CA ILE A 499 21.82 5.92 -0.79
C ILE A 499 20.59 5.23 -1.36
N PHE A 500 20.12 4.16 -0.73
CA PHE A 500 18.89 3.46 -1.16
C PHE A 500 17.98 3.14 0.03
N VAL A 501 16.69 3.47 -0.11
CA VAL A 501 15.70 3.38 0.97
C VAL A 501 14.31 2.97 0.43
N PRO A 502 13.44 2.36 1.24
CA PRO A 502 12.10 1.98 0.81
C PRO A 502 11.18 3.20 0.63
N HIS A 503 10.03 2.99 0.00
CA HIS A 503 9.01 4.03 -0.20
C HIS A 503 8.57 4.71 1.10
N SER A 504 8.45 3.94 2.19
CA SER A 504 8.04 4.42 3.51
C SER A 504 9.07 5.31 4.23
N PHE A 505 10.30 5.41 3.72
CA PHE A 505 11.34 6.22 4.36
C PHE A 505 10.98 7.71 4.34
N VAL A 506 10.88 8.34 5.52
CA VAL A 506 10.35 9.71 5.66
C VAL A 506 11.36 10.80 5.29
N PRO A 507 12.64 10.75 5.71
CA PRO A 507 13.60 11.80 5.37
C PRO A 507 13.79 11.95 3.86
N ALA A 508 13.95 13.19 3.40
CA ALA A 508 14.27 13.47 2.01
C ALA A 508 15.71 13.04 1.69
N LEU A 509 15.92 12.58 0.46
CA LEU A 509 17.26 12.27 -0.05
C LEU A 509 17.93 13.54 -0.60
N PRO A 510 19.27 13.57 -0.66
CA PRO A 510 20.00 14.62 -1.37
C PRO A 510 19.52 14.73 -2.81
N ARG A 511 19.39 15.97 -3.31
CA ARG A 511 19.07 16.25 -4.71
C ARG A 511 20.36 16.47 -5.53
N PRO A 512 20.32 16.25 -6.86
CA PRO A 512 21.46 16.54 -7.72
C PRO A 512 21.85 18.02 -7.68
N ARG A 513 23.15 18.33 -7.81
CA ARG A 513 23.68 19.70 -7.66
C ARG A 513 23.17 20.71 -8.71
N PHE A 514 22.62 20.25 -9.83
CA PHE A 514 22.06 21.13 -10.88
C PHE A 514 20.54 21.29 -10.83
N ALA A 515 19.84 20.64 -9.88
CA ALA A 515 18.46 20.99 -9.56
C ALA A 515 18.49 22.46 -9.13
N THR A 516 18.10 23.34 -10.06
CA THR A 516 18.36 24.78 -10.08
C THR A 516 18.55 25.38 -8.68
N GLU A 517 19.74 25.94 -8.44
CA GLU A 517 20.00 26.91 -7.36
C GLU A 517 19.13 28.19 -7.46
N GLU A 518 18.18 28.26 -8.41
CA GLU A 518 17.12 29.26 -8.50
C GLU A 518 15.71 28.78 -8.06
N GLU A 519 15.54 27.51 -7.68
CA GLU A 519 14.33 27.01 -6.97
C GLU A 519 14.68 26.23 -5.68
N ALA A 520 15.89 26.41 -5.16
CA ALA A 520 16.30 25.98 -3.84
C ALA A 520 16.23 27.12 -2.81
N VAL A 521 15.08 27.80 -2.71
CA VAL A 521 14.68 28.50 -1.47
C VAL A 521 13.19 28.30 -1.21
N GLU A 522 12.78 27.05 -1.00
CA GLU A 522 11.67 26.78 -0.09
C GLU A 522 11.85 25.45 0.68
N SER A 523 12.81 25.46 1.63
CA SER A 523 12.65 24.88 2.98
C SER A 523 14.00 24.63 3.66
N ALA A 524 14.78 25.70 3.86
CA ALA A 524 15.67 25.86 5.02
C ALA A 524 16.15 27.31 5.16
N THR A 525 15.28 28.30 4.91
CA THR A 525 15.45 29.56 5.64
C THR A 525 15.04 29.25 7.06
N ALA A 526 15.96 29.36 8.02
CA ALA A 526 15.58 29.47 9.42
C ALA A 526 14.41 30.48 9.47
N VAL A 527 13.25 30.01 9.91
CA VAL A 527 12.10 30.88 10.12
C VAL A 527 12.59 31.94 11.11
N SER A 528 12.69 33.19 10.69
CA SER A 528 13.20 34.28 11.53
C SER A 528 12.08 35.09 12.17
N SER A 529 10.84 34.84 11.75
CA SER A 529 9.66 35.57 12.20
C SER A 529 8.43 34.66 12.32
N TYR A 530 7.53 35.08 13.21
CA TYR A 530 6.20 34.52 13.27
C TYR A 530 5.37 35.02 12.08
N GLU A 531 4.71 34.11 11.36
CA GLU A 531 3.81 34.46 10.26
C GLU A 531 2.61 33.52 10.21
N LEU A 532 1.39 34.05 10.14
CA LEU A 532 0.20 33.30 9.76
C LEU A 532 -0.09 33.58 8.28
N ALA A 533 -0.12 32.54 7.45
CA ALA A 533 -0.38 32.64 6.02
C ALA A 533 -1.90 32.71 5.71
N GLN A 534 -2.25 33.16 4.50
CA GLN A 534 -3.63 33.06 4.02
C GLN A 534 -4.00 31.59 3.83
N ASN A 535 -5.18 31.19 4.31
CA ASN A 535 -5.68 29.83 4.11
C ASN A 535 -5.88 29.56 2.62
N TYR A 536 -5.58 28.33 2.18
CA TYR A 536 -5.76 27.93 0.78
C TYR A 536 -6.41 26.54 0.70
N PRO A 537 -7.42 26.36 -0.16
CA PRO A 537 -8.09 27.38 -0.99
C PRO A 537 -8.87 28.42 -0.15
N ASN A 538 -9.17 29.59 -0.73
CA ASN A 538 -10.07 30.62 -0.17
C ASN A 538 -10.69 31.46 -1.31
N PRO A 539 -12.01 31.32 -1.62
CA PRO A 539 -12.99 30.51 -0.91
C PRO A 539 -12.70 29.00 -0.96
N PHE A 540 -13.14 28.23 0.04
CA PHE A 540 -12.92 26.78 0.11
C PHE A 540 -14.24 25.99 0.21
N ASN A 541 -14.23 24.73 -0.26
CA ASN A 541 -15.33 23.77 -0.13
C ASN A 541 -14.78 22.30 -0.18
N PRO A 542 -14.96 21.44 0.84
CA PRO A 542 -15.30 21.74 2.23
C PRO A 542 -14.07 22.03 3.09
N SER A 543 -12.85 21.84 2.58
CA SER A 543 -11.61 21.95 3.39
C SER A 543 -10.63 23.02 2.91
N THR A 544 -9.91 23.61 3.85
CA THR A 544 -8.81 24.56 3.62
C THR A 544 -7.64 24.28 4.53
N THR A 545 -6.42 24.56 4.07
CA THR A 545 -5.21 24.44 4.88
C THR A 545 -4.78 25.82 5.36
N ILE A 546 -4.59 25.95 6.67
CA ILE A 546 -4.04 27.10 7.36
C ILE A 546 -2.57 26.82 7.66
N ARG A 547 -1.67 27.63 7.12
CA ARG A 547 -0.22 27.51 7.35
C ARG A 547 0.28 28.64 8.22
N PHE A 548 1.27 28.37 9.07
CA PHE A 548 2.00 29.40 9.81
C PHE A 548 3.45 28.99 10.05
N SER A 549 4.28 29.96 10.43
CA SER A 549 5.68 29.74 10.80
C SER A 549 5.98 30.34 12.17
N MET A 550 6.88 29.70 12.92
CA MET A 550 7.40 30.17 14.20
C MET A 550 8.92 29.92 14.28
N PRO A 551 9.74 30.92 14.68
CA PRO A 551 11.20 30.82 14.67
C PRO A 551 11.77 29.90 15.76
N GLU A 552 11.05 29.76 16.86
CA GLU A 552 11.43 28.99 18.05
C GLU A 552 10.25 28.15 18.53
N ALA A 553 10.50 27.13 19.36
CA ALA A 553 9.45 26.28 19.93
C ALA A 553 8.55 27.06 20.91
N GLY A 554 7.31 26.61 21.09
CA GLY A 554 6.41 27.20 22.08
C GLY A 554 4.97 26.71 22.03
N ALA A 555 4.19 27.10 23.04
CA ALA A 555 2.78 26.79 23.14
C ALA A 555 1.96 27.52 22.05
N VAL A 556 1.42 26.75 21.11
CA VAL A 556 0.60 27.21 20.01
C VAL A 556 -0.88 26.97 20.29
N GLN A 557 -1.69 27.99 20.03
CA GLN A 557 -3.14 27.88 19.92
C GLN A 557 -3.60 28.40 18.55
N LEU A 558 -4.19 27.53 17.74
CA LEU A 558 -4.84 27.89 16.48
C LEU A 558 -6.33 27.59 16.57
N SER A 559 -7.15 28.64 16.57
CA SER A 559 -8.60 28.55 16.75
C SER A 559 -9.34 29.26 15.61
N ILE A 560 -10.53 28.75 15.30
CA ILE A 560 -11.45 29.27 14.28
C ILE A 560 -12.61 29.95 14.98
N TYR A 561 -13.05 31.08 14.43
CA TYR A 561 -14.10 31.93 14.97
C TYR A 561 -15.14 32.26 13.90
N ASN A 562 -16.40 32.33 14.29
CA ASN A 562 -17.45 32.88 13.43
C ASN A 562 -17.45 34.42 13.47
N ILE A 563 -18.31 35.06 12.66
CA ILE A 563 -18.43 36.53 12.61
C ILE A 563 -18.86 37.18 13.93
N ARG A 564 -19.43 36.42 14.87
CA ARG A 564 -19.80 36.87 16.22
C ARG A 564 -18.64 36.76 17.22
N GLY A 565 -17.47 36.27 16.78
CA GLY A 565 -16.30 36.06 17.64
C GLY A 565 -16.40 34.81 18.51
N GLN A 566 -17.37 33.92 18.28
CA GLN A 566 -17.48 32.65 19.01
C GLN A 566 -16.49 31.64 18.42
N GLU A 567 -15.74 30.93 19.28
CA GLU A 567 -14.85 29.84 18.87
C GLU A 567 -15.71 28.71 18.28
N VAL A 568 -15.41 28.34 17.04
CA VAL A 568 -16.08 27.31 16.26
C VAL A 568 -15.34 25.98 16.40
N ARG A 569 -14.02 26.04 16.28
CA ARG A 569 -13.16 24.86 16.37
C ARG A 569 -11.76 25.24 16.80
N ARG A 570 -11.15 24.43 17.66
CA ARG A 570 -9.72 24.51 17.94
C ARG A 570 -8.96 23.49 17.09
N LEU A 571 -8.05 23.96 16.24
CA LEU A 571 -7.27 23.08 15.36
C LEU A 571 -6.03 22.51 16.07
N VAL A 572 -5.40 23.30 16.93
CA VAL A 572 -4.29 22.86 17.78
C VAL A 572 -4.22 23.68 19.07
N SER A 573 -3.80 23.01 20.15
CA SER A 573 -3.53 23.58 21.48
C SER A 573 -2.42 22.77 22.15
N GLY A 574 -1.17 23.21 22.06
CA GLY A 574 -0.04 22.48 22.63
C GLY A 574 1.32 23.03 22.20
N GLU A 575 2.39 22.43 22.70
CA GLU A 575 3.78 22.77 22.33
C GLU A 575 4.09 22.30 20.91
N LEU A 576 4.61 23.20 20.07
CA LEU A 576 5.13 22.87 18.74
C LEU A 576 6.59 23.32 18.63
N ALA A 577 7.39 22.57 17.86
CA ALA A 577 8.77 22.96 17.54
C ALA A 577 8.82 24.20 16.63
N GLY A 578 9.95 24.92 16.64
CA GLY A 578 10.23 25.96 15.65
C GLY A 578 10.17 25.40 14.23
N GLY A 579 9.55 26.13 13.30
CA GLY A 579 9.37 25.69 11.92
C GLY A 579 8.06 26.17 11.29
N ARG A 580 7.75 25.60 10.13
CA ARG A 580 6.48 25.84 9.42
C ARG A 580 5.50 24.72 9.76
N HIS A 581 4.26 25.08 10.02
CA HIS A 581 3.18 24.18 10.43
C HIS A 581 1.97 24.38 9.53
N ALA A 582 1.17 23.32 9.35
CA ALA A 582 -0.03 23.34 8.54
C ALA A 582 -1.15 22.54 9.23
N PHE A 583 -2.33 23.14 9.35
CA PHE A 583 -3.52 22.50 9.91
C PHE A 583 -4.69 22.65 8.94
N THR A 584 -5.46 21.58 8.78
CA THR A 584 -6.61 21.56 7.88
C THR A 584 -7.89 21.80 8.68
N TRP A 585 -8.75 22.69 8.17
CA TRP A 585 -10.13 22.80 8.61
C TRP A 585 -11.06 22.30 7.52
N ASP A 586 -12.07 21.52 7.89
CA ASP A 586 -13.02 20.82 7.03
C ASP A 586 -14.44 21.44 7.08
N GLY A 587 -14.56 22.66 7.61
CA GLY A 587 -15.85 23.33 7.79
C GLY A 587 -16.72 22.74 8.90
N ARG A 588 -16.15 21.99 9.86
CA ARG A 588 -16.87 21.48 11.04
C ARG A 588 -16.51 22.21 12.33
N ASP A 589 -17.44 22.27 13.27
CA ASP A 589 -17.21 22.73 14.64
C ASP A 589 -16.59 21.63 15.54
N ASP A 590 -16.33 21.95 16.82
CA ASP A 590 -15.79 21.00 17.82
C ASP A 590 -16.74 19.81 18.12
N HIS A 591 -18.02 19.90 17.74
CA HIS A 591 -18.99 18.79 17.84
C HIS A 591 -19.07 17.95 16.55
N GLY A 592 -18.20 18.22 15.58
CA GLY A 592 -18.16 17.54 14.29
C GLY A 592 -19.30 17.94 13.36
N GLN A 593 -20.08 18.97 13.68
CA GLN A 593 -21.18 19.44 12.84
C GLN A 593 -20.69 20.43 11.79
N LEU A 594 -21.19 20.32 10.56
CA LEU A 594 -20.88 21.28 9.50
C LEU A 594 -21.43 22.65 9.84
N VAL A 595 -20.58 23.67 9.76
CA VAL A 595 -20.99 25.06 9.96
C VAL A 595 -21.62 25.64 8.68
N PRO A 596 -22.41 26.73 8.74
CA PRO A 596 -22.97 27.36 7.55
C PRO A 596 -21.91 27.94 6.62
N SER A 597 -22.18 28.03 5.31
CA SER A 597 -21.35 28.83 4.39
C SER A 597 -21.29 30.28 4.86
N GLY A 598 -20.14 30.92 4.74
CA GLY A 598 -19.97 32.28 5.22
C GLY A 598 -18.53 32.66 5.52
N ILE A 599 -18.36 33.79 6.18
CA ILE A 599 -17.06 34.32 6.59
C ILE A 599 -16.70 33.79 7.97
N TYR A 600 -15.49 33.26 8.07
CA TYR A 600 -14.86 32.83 9.31
C TYR A 600 -13.51 33.50 9.48
N PHE A 601 -13.02 33.49 10.71
CA PHE A 601 -11.70 33.99 11.06
C PHE A 601 -10.91 32.86 11.70
N TYR A 602 -9.61 32.80 11.45
CA TYR A 602 -8.72 31.93 12.20
C TYR A 602 -7.63 32.77 12.82
N ARG A 603 -7.23 32.38 14.03
CA ARG A 603 -6.30 33.14 14.86
C ARG A 603 -5.25 32.21 15.43
N LEU A 604 -4.00 32.62 15.25
CA LEU A 604 -2.82 31.98 15.82
C LEU A 604 -2.36 32.77 17.04
N ARG A 605 -2.05 32.07 18.13
CA ARG A 605 -1.33 32.58 19.31
C ARG A 605 -0.13 31.69 19.58
N VAL A 606 1.06 32.27 19.67
CA VAL A 606 2.31 31.58 20.02
C VAL A 606 3.32 32.57 20.58
N ASN A 607 3.93 32.29 21.73
CA ASN A 607 5.02 33.09 22.31
C ASN A 607 4.76 34.62 22.33
N GLY A 608 3.52 35.05 22.56
CA GLY A 608 3.10 36.46 22.56
C GLY A 608 2.75 37.06 21.19
N PHE A 609 3.00 36.35 20.08
CA PHE A 609 2.51 36.70 18.75
C PHE A 609 1.02 36.31 18.60
N GLU A 610 0.18 37.26 18.17
CA GLU A 610 -1.22 37.03 17.81
C GLU A 610 -1.51 37.59 16.42
N GLN A 611 -1.96 36.74 15.50
CA GLN A 611 -2.41 37.16 14.16
C GLN A 611 -3.74 36.50 13.81
N THR A 612 -4.64 37.27 13.20
CA THR A 612 -5.96 36.80 12.75
C THR A 612 -6.11 37.05 11.26
N ARG A 613 -6.66 36.07 10.53
CA ARG A 613 -6.96 36.17 9.10
C ARG A 613 -8.38 35.71 8.79
N LYS A 614 -8.91 36.18 7.66
CA LYS A 614 -10.27 35.93 7.19
C LYS A 614 -10.30 34.82 6.13
N MET A 615 -11.27 33.92 6.24
CA MET A 615 -11.55 32.86 5.26
C MET A 615 -13.03 32.84 4.84
N SER A 616 -13.29 32.41 3.60
CA SER A 616 -14.64 32.28 3.04
C SER A 616 -14.95 30.81 2.79
N PHE A 617 -15.96 30.29 3.48
CA PHE A 617 -16.42 28.91 3.33
C PHE A 617 -17.63 28.84 2.39
N LEU A 618 -17.58 27.97 1.40
CA LEU A 618 -18.67 27.64 0.48
C LEU A 618 -19.07 26.17 0.70
N LYS A 619 -20.39 25.90 0.73
CA LYS A 619 -20.94 24.55 0.80
C LYS A 619 -21.32 24.08 -0.59
#